data_AF-A0A819IHX3-F1
#
_entry.id   AF-A0A819IHX3-F1
#
_cell.length_a   1.000
_cell.length_b   1.000
_cell.length_c   1.000
_cell.angle_alpha   90.00
_cell.angle_beta   90.00
_cell.angle_gamma   90.00
#
_symmetry.space_group_name_H-M   'P 1'
#
loop_
_entity.id
_entity.type
_entity.pdbx_description
1 polymer ?
#
loop_
_entity_poly.entity_id
_entity_poly.type
_entity_poly.pdbx_seq_one_letter_code
_entity_poly.pdbx_strand_id
1 'polypeptide(L)'
;MKIIILFMFAIIFLLKYVNSIISFDTYALAKSDPYVWSICQGLPTEVQYYTMSCYILQVPLNYAQPNQSSISISMLRLSSPNPKNNSLFVLNGGPGESGVGLVAIIDQLIPVEYGITIIFPDYRRTNFSSPFGCDDKNSQLITIYSIEYLKNRWTIEGLNQFSTTSAVHDLAIQIEASQLIGRISISGVSYGTY
;
A
#
# COMPACT_ATOMS: atom_id res chain seq x y z
N MET A 1 -9.06 16.13 50.78
CA MET A 1 -9.78 16.89 49.73
C MET A 1 -8.88 17.72 48.80
N LYS A 2 -7.61 18.01 49.11
CA LYS A 2 -6.69 18.78 48.22
C LYS A 2 -5.94 17.94 47.16
N ILE A 3 -5.73 16.64 47.38
CA ILE A 3 -4.95 15.76 46.48
C ILE A 3 -5.74 15.33 45.23
N ILE A 4 -7.07 15.18 45.35
CA ILE A 4 -7.95 14.82 44.21
C ILE A 4 -8.02 15.96 43.18
N ILE A 5 -7.96 17.21 43.64
CA ILE A 5 -8.00 18.40 42.79
C ILE A 5 -6.71 18.52 41.96
N LEU A 6 -5.55 18.20 42.55
CA LEU A 6 -4.27 18.21 41.82
C LEU A 6 -4.22 17.16 40.69
N PHE A 7 -4.81 15.99 40.93
CA PHE A 7 -4.86 14.91 39.93
C PHE A 7 -5.81 15.22 38.77
N MET A 8 -6.96 15.85 39.04
CA MET A 8 -7.87 16.33 37.99
C MET A 8 -7.23 17.41 37.12
N PHE A 9 -6.49 18.35 37.71
CA PHE A 9 -5.80 19.40 36.94
C PHE A 9 -4.68 18.83 36.06
N ALA A 10 -3.94 17.82 36.52
CA ALA A 10 -2.90 17.16 35.73
C ALA A 10 -3.47 16.41 34.50
N ILE A 11 -4.62 15.72 34.65
CA ILE A 11 -5.30 15.02 33.55
C ILE A 11 -5.85 16.01 32.52
N ILE A 12 -6.41 17.14 32.95
CA ILE A 12 -6.89 18.21 32.04
C ILE A 12 -5.71 18.86 31.29
N PHE A 13 -4.54 18.98 31.92
CA PHE A 13 -3.32 19.46 31.26
C PHE A 13 -2.77 18.46 30.24
N LEU A 14 -2.80 17.16 30.55
CA LEU A 14 -2.42 16.08 29.62
C LEU A 14 -3.35 16.02 28.40
N LEU A 15 -4.66 16.23 28.59
CA LEU A 15 -5.64 16.26 27.48
C LEU A 15 -5.47 17.48 26.56
N LYS A 16 -4.96 18.62 27.06
CA LYS A 16 -4.64 19.80 26.22
C LYS A 16 -3.48 19.57 25.24
N TYR A 17 -2.61 18.58 25.51
CA TYR A 17 -1.50 18.21 24.63
C TYR A 17 -1.86 17.15 23.59
N VAL A 18 -3.08 16.58 23.63
CA VAL A 18 -3.59 15.67 22.58
C VAL A 18 -4.39 16.47 21.54
N ASN A 19 -3.83 17.57 21.04
CA ASN A 19 -4.49 18.44 20.04
C ASN A 19 -3.97 18.23 18.61
N SER A 20 -3.37 17.08 18.34
CA SER A 20 -2.99 16.72 16.98
C SER A 20 -3.36 15.28 16.69
N ILE A 21 -4.66 14.97 16.70
CA ILE A 21 -5.13 13.96 15.75
C ILE A 21 -4.93 14.62 14.39
N ILE A 22 -3.77 14.38 13.78
CA ILE A 22 -3.56 14.72 12.38
C ILE A 22 -4.46 13.76 11.61
N SER A 23 -5.70 14.18 11.37
CA SER A 23 -6.54 13.58 10.37
C SER A 23 -5.87 13.89 9.04
N PHE A 24 -5.05 12.96 8.54
CA PHE A 24 -4.59 13.01 7.17
C PHE A 24 -5.83 12.87 6.30
N ASP A 25 -6.15 13.92 5.56
CA ASP A 25 -7.25 13.89 4.61
C ASP A 25 -6.80 13.03 3.42
N THR A 26 -6.96 11.70 3.56
CA THR A 26 -6.67 10.74 2.48
C THR A 26 -7.43 11.12 1.20
N TYR A 27 -8.61 11.72 1.36
CA TYR A 27 -9.44 12.26 0.30
C TYR A 27 -8.76 13.35 -0.54
N ALA A 28 -7.87 14.16 0.04
CA ALA A 28 -7.18 15.23 -0.70
C ALA A 28 -6.08 14.67 -1.62
N LEU A 29 -5.49 13.53 -1.25
CA LEU A 29 -4.40 12.88 -1.99
C LEU A 29 -4.91 11.97 -3.12
N ALA A 30 -6.09 11.36 -2.96
CA ALA A 30 -6.69 10.48 -3.97
C ALA A 30 -7.41 11.26 -5.11
N LYS A 31 -7.50 12.59 -5.03
CA LYS A 31 -8.44 13.40 -5.82
C LYS A 31 -8.03 13.65 -7.28
N SER A 32 -6.78 13.41 -7.70
CA SER A 32 -6.31 13.98 -8.98
C SER A 32 -6.28 13.05 -10.20
N ASP A 33 -6.41 11.74 -10.06
CA ASP A 33 -6.49 10.82 -11.22
C ASP A 33 -7.81 10.05 -11.20
N PRO A 34 -8.47 9.83 -12.35
CA PRO A 34 -9.64 8.98 -12.37
C PRO A 34 -9.23 7.58 -11.90
N TYR A 35 -10.03 7.00 -11.01
CA TYR A 35 -9.88 5.62 -10.53
C TYR A 35 -10.05 4.63 -11.69
N VAL A 36 -9.00 4.42 -12.48
CA VAL A 36 -9.05 3.62 -13.70
C VAL A 36 -8.25 2.34 -13.51
N TRP A 37 -8.97 1.25 -13.32
CA TRP A 37 -8.44 -0.09 -13.52
C TRP A 37 -8.16 -0.33 -15.00
N SER A 38 -6.96 -0.77 -15.32
CA SER A 38 -6.51 -1.06 -16.68
C SER A 38 -5.98 -2.48 -16.82
N ILE A 39 -5.60 -2.86 -18.04
CA ILE A 39 -4.78 -4.07 -18.24
C ILE A 39 -3.47 -3.95 -17.47
N CYS A 40 -3.00 -5.06 -16.93
CA CYS A 40 -1.68 -5.16 -16.32
C CYS A 40 -0.61 -5.32 -17.42
N GLN A 41 0.13 -4.26 -17.75
CA GLN A 41 1.15 -4.33 -18.78
C GLN A 41 2.23 -5.38 -18.43
N GLY A 42 2.53 -6.27 -19.38
CA GLY A 42 3.53 -7.33 -19.19
C GLY A 42 3.06 -8.52 -18.34
N LEU A 43 1.79 -8.56 -17.92
CA LEU A 43 1.16 -9.69 -17.24
C LEU A 43 0.00 -10.24 -18.09
N PRO A 44 -0.45 -11.49 -17.85
CA PRO A 44 -1.66 -12.02 -18.48
C PRO A 44 -2.90 -11.15 -18.24
N THR A 45 -3.93 -11.27 -19.06
CA THR A 45 -5.24 -10.62 -18.79
C THR A 45 -6.14 -11.48 -17.92
N GLU A 46 -5.84 -12.77 -17.81
CA GLU A 46 -6.61 -13.76 -17.07
C GLU A 46 -5.67 -14.78 -16.41
N VAL A 47 -6.08 -15.30 -15.26
CA VAL A 47 -5.38 -16.37 -14.54
C VAL A 47 -6.42 -17.39 -14.09
N GLN A 48 -6.38 -18.57 -14.71
CA GLN A 48 -7.39 -19.61 -14.57
C GLN A 48 -8.82 -19.08 -14.81
N TYR A 49 -9.58 -18.88 -13.74
CA TYR A 49 -10.97 -18.40 -13.76
C TYR A 49 -11.09 -16.90 -13.47
N TYR A 50 -10.00 -16.23 -13.09
CA TYR A 50 -10.02 -14.83 -12.70
C TYR A 50 -9.65 -13.91 -13.87
N THR A 51 -10.37 -12.79 -13.99
CA THR A 51 -9.93 -11.67 -14.82
C THR A 51 -8.98 -10.78 -14.04
N MET A 52 -7.91 -10.32 -14.69
CA MET A 52 -6.85 -9.55 -14.05
C MET A 52 -6.86 -8.10 -14.52
N SER A 53 -6.76 -7.18 -13.57
CA SER A 53 -6.64 -5.74 -13.83
C SER A 53 -5.67 -5.11 -12.84
N CYS A 54 -5.02 -4.02 -13.25
CA CYS A 54 -4.07 -3.29 -12.43
C CYS A 54 -4.50 -1.84 -12.29
N TYR A 55 -4.07 -1.21 -11.21
CA TYR A 55 -4.25 0.21 -10.99
C TYR A 55 -2.97 0.78 -10.38
N ILE A 56 -2.46 1.85 -10.99
CA ILE A 56 -1.34 2.67 -10.52
C ILE A 56 -1.89 4.02 -10.07
N LEU A 57 -1.52 4.45 -8.87
CA LEU A 57 -1.92 5.72 -8.28
C LEU A 57 -0.70 6.47 -7.74
N GLN A 58 -0.82 7.79 -7.62
CA GLN A 58 0.19 8.65 -7.00
C GLN A 58 -0.12 8.84 -5.52
N VAL A 59 0.91 8.75 -4.68
CA VAL A 59 0.84 9.05 -3.25
C VAL A 59 2.05 9.89 -2.83
N PRO A 60 1.98 10.61 -1.71
CA PRO A 60 3.15 11.30 -1.19
C PRO A 60 4.30 10.35 -0.90
N LEU A 61 5.52 10.80 -1.22
CA LEU A 61 6.71 10.17 -0.68
C LEU A 61 6.70 10.30 0.85
N ASN A 62 6.54 11.52 1.36
CA ASN A 62 6.43 11.84 2.79
C ASN A 62 5.01 12.32 3.13
N TYR A 63 4.27 11.55 3.92
CA TYR A 63 2.92 11.90 4.34
C TYR A 63 2.85 13.13 5.26
N ALA A 64 3.92 13.45 6.00
CA ALA A 64 4.00 14.69 6.78
C ALA A 64 4.20 15.93 5.90
N GLN A 65 4.60 15.73 4.64
CA GLN A 65 4.87 16.79 3.66
C GLN A 65 4.23 16.44 2.29
N PRO A 66 2.90 16.31 2.24
CA PRO A 66 2.19 15.69 1.11
C PRO A 66 2.38 16.38 -0.24
N ASN A 67 2.72 17.67 -0.23
CA ASN A 67 2.83 18.50 -1.42
C ASN A 67 4.25 18.64 -1.98
N GLN A 68 5.25 17.99 -1.38
CA GLN A 68 6.65 18.17 -1.78
C GLN A 68 7.12 17.19 -2.86
N SER A 69 6.70 15.93 -2.76
CA SER A 69 7.06 14.89 -3.72
C SER A 69 6.09 13.72 -3.65
N SER A 70 5.91 13.05 -4.79
CA SER A 70 5.07 11.86 -4.92
C SER A 70 5.85 10.66 -5.45
N ILE A 71 5.29 9.48 -5.20
CA ILE A 71 5.71 8.20 -5.77
C ILE A 71 4.51 7.50 -6.38
N SER A 72 4.74 6.65 -7.37
CA SER A 72 3.72 5.72 -7.86
C SER A 72 3.67 4.49 -6.97
N ILE A 73 2.46 4.04 -6.65
CA ILE A 73 2.17 2.72 -6.07
C ILE A 73 1.14 1.99 -6.93
N SER A 74 1.13 0.67 -6.84
CA SER A 74 0.34 -0.22 -7.69
C SER A 74 -0.40 -1.26 -6.89
N MET A 75 -1.57 -1.66 -7.39
CA MET A 75 -2.29 -2.84 -6.93
C MET A 75 -2.84 -3.62 -8.12
N LEU A 76 -2.87 -4.94 -7.95
CA LEU A 76 -3.44 -5.89 -8.90
C LEU A 76 -4.75 -6.43 -8.34
N ARG A 77 -5.75 -6.62 -9.19
CA ARG A 77 -7.05 -7.19 -8.85
C ARG A 77 -7.32 -8.43 -9.69
N LEU A 78 -7.70 -9.50 -9.00
CA LEU A 78 -8.31 -10.68 -9.56
C LEU A 78 -9.82 -10.67 -9.27
N SER A 79 -10.61 -10.63 -10.33
CA SER A 79 -12.07 -10.63 -10.26
C SER A 79 -12.62 -12.00 -10.66
N SER A 80 -13.35 -12.64 -9.73
CA SER A 80 -14.11 -13.86 -10.01
C SER A 80 -15.25 -13.56 -11.00
N PRO A 81 -15.64 -14.52 -11.85
CA PRO A 81 -16.75 -14.37 -12.79
C PRO A 81 -18.10 -14.13 -12.08
N ASN A 82 -18.23 -14.54 -10.81
CA ASN A 82 -19.44 -14.36 -10.00
C ASN A 82 -19.11 -13.69 -8.65
N PRO A 83 -18.83 -12.38 -8.62
CA PRO A 83 -18.41 -11.68 -7.40
C PRO A 83 -19.56 -11.56 -6.37
N LYS A 84 -19.25 -11.80 -5.09
CA LYS A 84 -20.23 -11.79 -3.98
C LYS A 84 -20.10 -10.58 -3.03
N ASN A 85 -19.63 -9.43 -3.52
CA ASN A 85 -19.36 -8.23 -2.71
C ASN A 85 -18.49 -8.54 -1.47
N ASN A 86 -17.54 -9.46 -1.65
CA ASN A 86 -16.52 -9.79 -0.67
C ASN A 86 -15.16 -9.58 -1.33
N SER A 87 -14.28 -8.90 -0.63
CA SER A 87 -12.95 -8.63 -1.12
C SER A 87 -11.89 -8.99 -0.09
N LEU A 88 -10.75 -9.43 -0.59
CA LEU A 88 -9.60 -9.79 0.22
C LEU A 88 -8.36 -9.06 -0.31
N PHE A 89 -7.77 -8.22 0.53
CA PHE A 89 -6.43 -7.71 0.31
C PHE A 89 -5.43 -8.73 0.84
N VAL A 90 -4.50 -9.16 -0.01
CA VAL A 90 -3.44 -10.10 0.37
C VAL A 90 -2.11 -9.36 0.33
N LEU A 91 -1.54 -9.15 1.52
CA LEU A 91 -0.28 -8.46 1.72
C LEU A 91 0.85 -9.49 1.70
N ASN A 92 1.62 -9.50 0.60
CA ASN A 92 2.74 -10.44 0.47
C ASN A 92 3.89 -10.10 1.43
N GLY A 93 4.77 -11.06 1.65
CA GLY A 93 5.90 -10.97 2.56
C GLY A 93 7.19 -10.45 1.92
N GLY A 94 8.33 -10.91 2.44
CA GLY A 94 9.67 -10.45 2.07
C GLY A 94 10.35 -9.72 3.22
N PRO A 95 10.41 -8.37 3.25
CA PRO A 95 9.79 -7.36 2.38
C PRO A 95 10.38 -7.26 0.97
N GLY A 96 9.62 -6.65 0.04
CA GLY A 96 10.06 -6.41 -1.34
C GLY A 96 9.61 -7.47 -2.34
N GLU A 97 8.80 -8.44 -1.92
CA GLU A 97 8.13 -9.34 -2.84
C GLU A 97 6.84 -8.70 -3.37
N SER A 98 6.60 -8.88 -4.67
CA SER A 98 5.35 -8.43 -5.30
C SER A 98 4.20 -9.37 -4.97
N GLY A 99 2.99 -8.82 -4.87
CA GLY A 99 1.78 -9.62 -4.82
C GLY A 99 1.54 -10.45 -6.09
N VAL A 100 2.14 -10.08 -7.23
CA VAL A 100 2.15 -10.89 -8.47
C VAL A 100 2.70 -12.29 -8.23
N GLY A 101 3.68 -12.45 -7.33
CA GLY A 101 4.26 -13.75 -7.00
C GLY A 101 3.28 -14.74 -6.38
N LEU A 102 2.19 -14.25 -5.77
CA LEU A 102 1.15 -15.10 -5.16
C LEU A 102 0.03 -15.48 -6.14
N VAL A 103 -0.03 -14.84 -7.30
CA VAL A 103 -1.12 -15.05 -8.28
C VAL A 103 -1.17 -16.50 -8.77
N ALA A 104 -0.02 -17.16 -8.90
CA ALA A 104 0.07 -18.54 -9.42
C ALA A 104 -0.48 -19.61 -8.45
N ILE A 105 -0.67 -19.29 -7.17
CA ILE A 105 -1.12 -20.22 -6.13
C ILE A 105 -2.48 -19.84 -5.54
N ILE A 106 -3.08 -18.75 -6.02
CA ILE A 106 -4.22 -18.13 -5.33
C ILE A 106 -5.49 -18.97 -5.43
N ASP A 107 -5.69 -19.70 -6.53
CA ASP A 107 -6.80 -20.61 -6.75
C ASP A 107 -6.80 -21.78 -5.76
N GLN A 108 -5.61 -22.25 -5.38
CA GLN A 108 -5.44 -23.32 -4.39
C GLN A 108 -5.77 -22.84 -2.98
N LEU A 109 -5.57 -21.56 -2.71
CA LEU A 109 -5.83 -20.94 -1.41
C LEU A 109 -7.27 -20.41 -1.30
N ILE A 110 -7.82 -19.91 -2.41
CA ILE A 110 -9.11 -19.22 -2.48
C ILE A 110 -9.88 -19.74 -3.71
N PRO A 111 -10.72 -20.76 -3.49
CA PRO A 111 -11.57 -21.30 -4.54
C PRO A 111 -12.50 -20.24 -5.16
N VAL A 112 -12.59 -20.22 -6.49
CA VAL A 112 -13.31 -19.18 -7.26
C VAL A 112 -14.81 -19.14 -6.97
N GLU A 113 -15.40 -20.25 -6.55
CA GLU A 113 -16.82 -20.39 -6.17
C GLU A 113 -17.20 -19.54 -4.94
N TYR A 114 -16.21 -19.09 -4.16
CA TYR A 114 -16.44 -18.14 -3.07
C TYR A 114 -16.76 -16.73 -3.58
N GLY A 115 -16.48 -16.44 -4.86
CA GLY A 115 -16.82 -15.14 -5.46
C GLY A 115 -16.09 -13.98 -4.80
N ILE A 116 -14.90 -14.23 -4.27
CA ILE A 116 -14.06 -13.22 -3.60
C ILE A 116 -13.27 -12.47 -4.67
N THR A 117 -13.33 -11.14 -4.65
CA THR A 117 -12.40 -10.29 -5.41
C THR A 117 -11.11 -10.16 -4.61
N ILE A 118 -9.97 -10.47 -5.22
CA ILE A 118 -8.68 -10.51 -4.51
C ILE A 118 -7.84 -9.34 -5.00
N ILE A 119 -7.31 -8.56 -4.06
CA ILE A 119 -6.44 -7.41 -4.33
C ILE A 119 -5.05 -7.71 -3.79
N PHE A 120 -4.03 -7.44 -4.61
CA PHE A 120 -2.63 -7.60 -4.30
C PHE A 120 -1.94 -6.24 -4.42
N PRO A 121 -1.84 -5.49 -3.31
CA PRO A 121 -0.97 -4.33 -3.20
C PRO A 121 0.49 -4.71 -3.48
N ASP A 122 1.19 -3.87 -4.24
CA ASP A 122 2.65 -3.79 -4.12
C ASP A 122 2.98 -2.71 -3.08
N TYR A 123 3.92 -3.00 -2.18
CA TYR A 123 4.47 -1.98 -1.29
C TYR A 123 5.26 -0.95 -2.08
N ARG A 124 5.27 0.31 -1.64
CA ARG A 124 6.30 1.28 -2.05
C ARG A 124 7.68 0.61 -2.05
N ARG A 125 8.48 0.83 -3.11
CA ARG A 125 9.74 0.15 -3.47
C ARG A 125 9.62 -1.14 -4.27
N THR A 126 8.43 -1.70 -4.45
CA THR A 126 8.28 -3.06 -4.97
C THR A 126 7.66 -3.06 -6.36
N ASN A 127 8.25 -3.80 -7.29
CA ASN A 127 7.67 -4.07 -8.61
C ASN A 127 7.22 -2.78 -9.34
N PHE A 128 5.92 -2.56 -9.55
CA PHE A 128 5.42 -1.35 -10.23
C PHE A 128 5.24 -0.14 -9.29
N SER A 129 5.52 -0.30 -7.99
CA SER A 129 5.42 0.73 -6.96
C SER A 129 6.75 1.42 -6.68
N SER A 130 7.20 2.27 -7.61
CA SER A 130 8.45 3.04 -7.50
C SER A 130 9.63 2.17 -7.05
N PRO A 131 10.00 1.16 -7.84
CA PRO A 131 10.92 0.12 -7.43
C PRO A 131 12.29 0.67 -7.06
N PHE A 132 12.94 0.04 -6.06
CA PHE A 132 14.38 0.27 -5.88
C PHE A 132 15.16 -0.53 -6.92
N GLY A 133 16.17 0.13 -7.45
CA GLY A 133 17.19 -0.47 -8.27
C GLY A 133 18.56 0.10 -7.93
N CYS A 134 19.56 -0.41 -8.64
CA CYS A 134 20.93 0.07 -8.53
C CYS A 134 21.31 1.06 -9.65
N ASP A 135 20.38 1.29 -10.58
CA ASP A 135 20.50 2.18 -11.73
C ASP A 135 19.10 2.62 -12.20
N ASP A 136 19.06 3.49 -13.22
CA ASP A 136 17.80 3.99 -13.82
C ASP A 136 17.00 2.92 -14.56
N LYS A 137 17.56 1.71 -14.72
CA LYS A 137 16.91 0.57 -15.36
C LYS A 137 16.33 -0.40 -14.33
N ASN A 138 16.35 -0.04 -13.05
CA ASN A 138 15.92 -0.89 -11.94
C ASN A 138 16.66 -2.23 -11.88
N SER A 139 17.96 -2.24 -12.19
CA SER A 139 18.78 -3.45 -12.12
C SER A 139 18.73 -4.06 -10.72
N GLN A 140 18.44 -5.36 -10.68
CA GLN A 140 18.47 -6.19 -9.47
C GLN A 140 19.88 -6.63 -9.08
N LEU A 141 20.90 -6.36 -9.93
CA LEU A 141 22.28 -6.67 -9.62
C LEU A 141 22.83 -5.67 -8.60
N ILE A 142 23.03 -6.13 -7.37
CA ILE A 142 23.60 -5.33 -6.30
C ILE A 142 25.07 -5.06 -6.60
N THR A 143 25.47 -3.80 -6.57
CA THR A 143 26.85 -3.34 -6.77
C THR A 143 27.29 -2.47 -5.60
N ILE A 144 28.58 -2.16 -5.53
CA ILE A 144 29.11 -1.21 -4.54
C ILE A 144 28.52 0.20 -4.66
N TYR A 145 27.93 0.55 -5.82
CA TYR A 145 27.36 1.88 -6.08
C TYR A 145 25.86 1.97 -5.77
N SER A 146 25.19 0.85 -5.46
CA SER A 146 23.73 0.81 -5.28
C SER A 146 23.23 1.76 -4.19
N ILE A 147 23.95 1.84 -3.07
CA ILE A 147 23.59 2.73 -1.96
C ILE A 147 23.74 4.20 -2.36
N GLU A 148 24.80 4.53 -3.09
CA GLU A 148 25.05 5.90 -3.57
C GLU A 148 23.99 6.30 -4.60
N TYR A 149 23.64 5.40 -5.52
CA TYR A 149 22.56 5.62 -6.46
C TYR A 149 21.23 5.93 -5.75
N LEU A 150 20.83 5.09 -4.79
CA LEU A 150 19.59 5.30 -4.03
C LEU A 150 19.59 6.61 -3.24
N LYS A 151 20.72 6.96 -2.62
CA LYS A 151 20.90 8.24 -1.93
C LYS A 151 20.74 9.42 -2.88
N ASN A 152 21.35 9.36 -4.06
CA ASN A 152 21.25 10.44 -5.05
C ASN A 152 19.84 10.55 -5.62
N ARG A 153 19.16 9.41 -5.82
CA ARG A 153 17.81 9.36 -6.39
C ARG A 153 16.71 9.82 -5.42
N TRP A 154 16.85 9.54 -4.13
CA TRP A 154 15.77 9.70 -3.14
C TRP A 154 16.13 10.58 -1.94
N THR A 155 17.40 10.96 -1.75
CA THR A 155 17.95 11.53 -0.50
C THR A 155 17.84 10.56 0.69
N ILE A 156 18.59 10.81 1.76
CA ILE A 156 18.45 10.02 2.99
C ILE A 156 17.06 10.17 3.62
N GLU A 157 16.52 11.39 3.63
CA GLU A 157 15.22 11.66 4.23
C GLU A 157 14.09 10.99 3.45
N GLY A 158 14.16 10.99 2.11
CA GLY A 158 13.21 10.27 1.27
C GLY A 158 13.33 8.74 1.41
N LEU A 159 14.55 8.20 1.55
CA LEU A 159 14.75 6.77 1.82
C LEU A 159 14.10 6.33 3.14
N ASN A 160 14.09 7.18 4.16
CA ASN A 160 13.40 6.89 5.44
C ASN A 160 11.87 6.77 5.28
N GLN A 161 11.30 7.27 4.18
CA GLN A 161 9.86 7.15 3.91
C GLN A 161 9.46 5.80 3.30
N PHE A 162 10.41 4.95 2.90
CA PHE A 162 10.12 3.58 2.48
C PHE A 162 10.03 2.65 3.71
N SER A 163 9.08 2.97 4.58
CA SER A 163 8.83 2.31 5.86
C SER A 163 7.48 1.60 5.89
N THR A 164 7.30 0.68 6.85
CA THR A 164 6.00 0.05 7.12
C THR A 164 4.91 1.07 7.45
N THR A 165 5.25 2.11 8.22
CA THR A 165 4.30 3.19 8.55
C THR A 165 3.75 3.86 7.30
N SER A 166 4.63 4.24 6.37
CA SER A 166 4.18 4.87 5.14
C SER A 166 3.46 3.88 4.21
N ALA A 167 3.85 2.60 4.22
CA ALA A 167 3.15 1.55 3.50
C ALA A 167 1.71 1.31 4.01
N VAL A 168 1.44 1.48 5.29
CA VAL A 168 0.06 1.40 5.83
C VAL A 168 -0.79 2.57 5.34
N HIS A 169 -0.22 3.76 5.22
CA HIS A 169 -0.91 4.89 4.60
C HIS A 169 -1.20 4.65 3.12
N ASP A 170 -0.26 4.04 2.37
CA ASP A 170 -0.48 3.60 1.00
C ASP A 170 -1.66 2.63 0.91
N LEU A 171 -1.69 1.63 1.79
CA LEU A 171 -2.75 0.62 1.83
C LEU A 171 -4.12 1.25 2.07
N ALA A 172 -4.22 2.22 2.97
CA ALA A 172 -5.48 2.94 3.23
C ALA A 172 -5.98 3.63 1.95
N ILE A 173 -5.09 4.31 1.21
CA ILE A 173 -5.43 4.96 -0.06
C ILE A 173 -5.80 3.91 -1.13
N GLN A 174 -5.09 2.79 -1.20
CA GLN A 174 -5.41 1.73 -2.16
C GLN A 174 -6.78 1.09 -1.88
N ILE A 175 -7.14 0.89 -0.60
CA ILE A 175 -8.46 0.40 -0.21
C ILE A 175 -9.54 1.38 -0.68
N GLU A 176 -9.36 2.68 -0.43
CA GLU A 176 -10.29 3.72 -0.89
C GLU A 176 -10.40 3.73 -2.42
N ALA A 177 -9.26 3.74 -3.11
CA ALA A 177 -9.15 3.78 -4.56
C ALA A 177 -9.66 2.52 -5.26
N SER A 178 -9.79 1.40 -4.53
CA SER A 178 -10.28 0.15 -5.09
C SER A 178 -11.76 0.18 -5.45
N GLN A 179 -12.52 1.12 -4.86
CA GLN A 179 -13.97 1.28 -5.07
C GLN A 179 -14.77 -0.02 -4.85
N LEU A 180 -14.28 -0.88 -3.95
CA LEU A 180 -14.92 -2.14 -3.61
C LEU A 180 -16.15 -1.92 -2.72
N ILE A 181 -17.16 -2.77 -2.91
CA ILE A 181 -18.39 -2.75 -2.13
C ILE A 181 -18.51 -4.00 -1.25
N GLY A 182 -19.18 -3.86 -0.12
CA GLY A 182 -19.41 -4.95 0.82
C GLY A 182 -18.24 -5.18 1.77
N ARG A 183 -17.95 -6.44 2.09
CA ARG A 183 -16.95 -6.78 3.13
C ARG A 183 -15.55 -6.75 2.54
N ILE A 184 -14.67 -5.97 3.16
CA ILE A 184 -13.23 -5.96 2.87
C ILE A 184 -12.51 -6.68 4.02
N SER A 185 -11.72 -7.70 3.68
CA SER A 185 -10.84 -8.40 4.62
C SER A 185 -9.39 -8.19 4.19
N ILE A 186 -8.46 -8.28 5.15
CA ILE A 186 -7.02 -8.14 4.90
C ILE A 186 -6.34 -9.39 5.46
N SER A 187 -5.44 -9.99 4.68
CA SER A 187 -4.62 -11.12 5.09
C SER A 187 -3.15 -10.79 4.83
N GLY A 188 -2.32 -10.97 5.84
CA GLY A 188 -0.88 -10.75 5.77
C GLY A 188 -0.11 -12.06 5.76
N VAL A 189 0.91 -12.16 4.90
CA VAL A 189 1.83 -13.30 4.87
C VAL A 189 3.23 -12.81 5.23
N SER A 190 3.89 -13.46 6.20
CA SER A 190 5.25 -13.12 6.62
C SER A 190 5.39 -11.62 6.99
N TYR A 191 6.23 -10.85 6.31
CA TYR A 191 6.38 -9.40 6.53
C TYR A 191 5.04 -8.65 6.39
N GLY A 192 4.10 -9.11 5.58
CA GLY A 192 2.77 -8.47 5.45
C GLY A 192 1.89 -8.57 6.68
N THR A 193 2.37 -9.16 7.78
CA THR A 193 1.69 -9.14 9.09
C THR A 193 1.98 -7.90 9.94
N TYR A 194 2.92 -7.04 9.50
CA TYR A 194 3.32 -5.79 10.16
C TYR A 194 2.70 -4.58 9.46
#